data_AF-I1CDB1-F1
#
_entry.id   AF-I1CDB1-F1
#
_cell.length_a   1.000
_cell.length_b   1.000
_cell.length_c   1.000
_cell.angle_alpha   90.00
_cell.angle_beta   90.00
_cell.angle_gamma   90.00
#
_symmetry.space_group_name_H-M   'P 1'
#
loop_
_entity.id
_entity.type
_entity.pdbx_description
1 polymer ?
#
loop_
_entity_poly.entity_id
_entity_poly.type
_entity_poly.pdbx_seq_one_letter_code
_entity_poly.pdbx_strand_id
1 'polypeptide(L)'
;MFILGMVIAGLLKALHVQAAYSSNGPNVMYYWGQNSAGGATTQGTLSSYCQSGKADIILLSFLHIFNLGGLPQINLSNACENTFFPNSQLLSCPAIGSDIKTCQAKGVKILLSLGGATGAYGFTSDAEGQQFAETLWNLFGRGSSETRPFGDAIIDGIDLDIEGGSSGGYAALVTALRSKSASQDFLIGAAPQCPFPDALLGPVIDAVGLDYVNVQFYNNYCSALGASFNFDVWDTWAKTQSANKQIKVYLTLPGSPRAAGSGYVDMTSLSRLVPSVASRYASYGGVSVWDASQAWNNPGFPSSLYDLVHGSAPALTTSTASRSTSSPMPTVPSSGACTSDQACSVPGQYICTPHGAYAFCVHGQWLTASCPPGTVCIPTVDGASIYCGYGTPGSSCVHGLNASSVALNTQPVPRPYRLSNTHVQLVITSFSDHVFEAMIHARRTTLFPFHPTITLELNVSDQVQLDPSKGVQQKDKTVRVKVINPSNQTMALVLHLTGSVSSDVFVAPASLRFN
;
A
#
# COMPACT_ATOMS: atom_id res chain seq x y z
N MET A 1 -3.04 -47.84 57.66
CA MET A 1 -2.80 -48.80 56.56
C MET A 1 -3.70 -48.38 55.40
N PHE A 2 -3.10 -47.88 54.31
CA PHE A 2 -3.48 -47.90 52.87
C PHE A 2 -4.90 -48.46 52.49
N ILE A 3 -5.70 -48.03 51.49
CA ILE A 3 -5.60 -47.24 50.23
C ILE A 3 -7.02 -47.01 49.63
N LEU A 4 -7.14 -46.06 48.67
CA LEU A 4 -8.15 -45.87 47.59
C LEU A 4 -9.52 -45.27 48.00
N GLY A 5 -10.09 -44.26 47.35
CA GLY A 5 -9.82 -43.61 46.07
C GLY A 5 -11.12 -43.50 45.27
N MET A 6 -11.63 -42.30 45.02
CA MET A 6 -12.47 -42.02 43.84
C MET A 6 -12.34 -40.56 43.42
N VAL A 7 -11.83 -40.44 42.20
CA VAL A 7 -11.63 -39.24 41.39
C VAL A 7 -12.98 -38.81 40.81
N ILE A 8 -13.33 -37.52 40.90
CA ILE A 8 -14.30 -36.91 39.98
C ILE A 8 -13.55 -35.89 39.11
N ALA A 9 -13.25 -36.33 37.89
CA ALA A 9 -12.98 -35.47 36.75
C ALA A 9 -14.21 -34.57 36.53
N GLY A 10 -14.10 -33.26 36.32
CA GLY A 10 -13.39 -32.65 35.20
C GLY A 10 -14.44 -32.05 34.27
N LEU A 11 -14.85 -30.81 34.54
CA LEU A 11 -15.56 -29.97 33.58
C LEU A 11 -14.69 -28.73 33.31
N LEU A 12 -13.62 -28.94 32.54
CA LEU A 12 -12.96 -27.83 31.84
C LEU A 12 -13.96 -27.30 30.82
N LYS A 13 -14.66 -26.21 31.16
CA LYS A 13 -15.17 -25.33 30.11
C LYS A 13 -13.96 -24.86 29.32
N ALA A 14 -13.87 -25.27 28.07
CA ALA A 14 -12.98 -24.64 27.10
C ALA A 14 -13.36 -23.16 27.01
N LEU A 15 -12.66 -22.34 27.79
CA LEU A 15 -12.57 -20.91 27.55
C LEU A 15 -11.98 -20.79 26.14
N HIS A 16 -12.85 -20.41 25.21
CA HIS A 16 -12.45 -20.08 23.85
C HIS A 16 -11.32 -19.06 23.94
N VAL A 17 -10.22 -19.32 23.25
CA VAL A 17 -9.08 -18.41 23.14
C VAL A 17 -9.64 -17.06 22.67
N GLN A 18 -9.71 -16.12 23.63
CA GLN A 18 -10.01 -14.72 23.38
C GLN A 18 -8.77 -14.16 22.68
N ALA A 19 -8.94 -13.54 21.52
CA ALA A 19 -7.86 -12.85 20.82
C ALA A 19 -7.20 -11.88 21.81
N ALA A 20 -6.01 -12.21 22.28
CA ALA A 20 -5.31 -11.46 23.30
C ALA A 20 -4.03 -10.97 22.66
N TYR A 21 -4.04 -9.70 22.25
CA TYR A 21 -2.82 -9.00 21.88
C TYR A 21 -1.70 -9.28 22.89
N SER A 22 -0.53 -9.66 22.39
CA SER A 22 0.70 -9.84 23.16
C SER A 22 1.71 -8.79 22.75
N SER A 23 2.21 -7.99 23.70
CA SER A 23 3.32 -7.05 23.42
C SER A 23 4.62 -7.76 23.02
N ASN A 24 4.77 -9.03 23.38
CA ASN A 24 5.91 -9.85 22.98
C ASN A 24 5.69 -10.59 21.65
N GLY A 25 4.46 -10.59 21.13
CA GLY A 25 4.05 -11.36 19.97
C GLY A 25 4.04 -12.88 20.22
N PRO A 26 3.88 -13.68 19.14
CA PRO A 26 3.48 -13.21 17.81
C PRO A 26 2.00 -12.78 17.77
N ASN A 27 1.63 -11.84 16.89
CA ASN A 27 0.24 -11.41 16.68
C ASN A 27 -0.15 -11.47 15.19
N VAL A 28 -1.45 -11.52 14.92
CA VAL A 28 -2.01 -11.35 13.58
C VAL A 28 -2.72 -10.01 13.47
N MET A 29 -2.29 -9.18 12.52
CA MET A 29 -2.85 -7.86 12.26
C MET A 29 -3.55 -7.82 10.89
N TYR A 30 -4.62 -7.03 10.77
CA TYR A 30 -5.25 -6.74 9.48
C TYR A 30 -5.52 -5.25 9.30
N TYR A 31 -5.22 -4.72 8.12
CA TYR A 31 -5.78 -3.45 7.67
C TYR A 31 -7.28 -3.63 7.40
N TRP A 32 -8.13 -2.66 7.77
CA TRP A 32 -9.58 -2.71 7.55
C TRP A 32 -10.10 -1.29 7.30
N GLY A 33 -10.98 -1.14 6.32
CA GLY A 33 -11.64 0.13 6.02
C GLY A 33 -11.66 0.45 4.53
N GLN A 34 -10.62 0.10 3.77
CA GLN A 34 -10.56 0.43 2.34
C GLN A 34 -11.33 -0.52 1.41
N ASN A 35 -11.79 -1.67 1.92
CA ASN A 35 -12.50 -2.68 1.13
C ASN A 35 -11.75 -3.04 -0.16
N SER A 36 -10.48 -3.44 -0.07
CA SER A 36 -9.66 -3.80 -1.25
C SER A 36 -10.32 -4.85 -2.17
N ALA A 37 -11.19 -5.71 -1.64
CA ALA A 37 -11.95 -6.68 -2.42
C ALA A 37 -13.05 -6.06 -3.33
N GLY A 38 -13.42 -4.80 -3.12
CA GLY A 38 -14.16 -3.96 -4.07
C GLY A 38 -15.67 -4.23 -4.23
N GLY A 39 -16.23 -5.23 -3.54
CA GLY A 39 -17.66 -5.55 -3.59
C GLY A 39 -18.47 -4.85 -2.49
N ALA A 40 -19.78 -4.65 -2.73
CA ALA A 40 -20.67 -3.98 -1.77
C ALA A 40 -20.74 -4.68 -0.40
N THR A 41 -20.48 -5.99 -0.35
CA THR A 41 -20.55 -6.83 0.85
C THR A 41 -19.25 -7.56 1.16
N THR A 42 -18.14 -7.22 0.48
CA THR A 42 -16.86 -7.93 0.66
C THR A 42 -16.10 -7.47 1.91
N GLN A 43 -16.34 -6.24 2.37
CA GLN A 43 -15.92 -5.77 3.68
C GLN A 43 -17.08 -5.91 4.66
N GLY A 44 -16.89 -6.73 5.69
CA GLY A 44 -17.81 -6.83 6.83
C GLY A 44 -17.69 -5.65 7.78
N THR A 45 -18.55 -5.64 8.81
CA THR A 45 -18.39 -4.67 9.91
C THR A 45 -17.10 -4.94 10.67
N LEU A 46 -16.54 -3.90 11.30
CA LEU A 46 -15.32 -4.03 12.11
C LEU A 46 -15.49 -5.11 13.19
N SER A 47 -16.64 -5.12 13.89
CA SER A 47 -16.93 -6.10 14.93
C SER A 47 -16.95 -7.54 14.43
N SER A 48 -17.34 -7.80 13.18
CA SER A 48 -17.39 -9.16 12.63
C SER A 48 -16.00 -9.81 12.57
N TYR A 49 -14.97 -9.04 12.21
CA TYR A 49 -13.58 -9.50 12.18
C TYR A 49 -13.07 -9.79 13.59
N CYS A 50 -13.39 -8.94 14.57
CA CYS A 50 -12.99 -9.16 15.96
C CYS A 50 -13.68 -10.39 16.59
N GLN A 51 -14.96 -10.61 16.26
CA GLN A 51 -15.73 -11.75 16.76
C GLN A 51 -15.29 -13.10 16.17
N SER A 52 -14.60 -13.09 15.03
CA SER A 52 -14.05 -14.31 14.42
C SER A 52 -12.99 -15.01 15.29
N GLY A 53 -12.35 -14.27 16.21
CA GLY A 53 -11.20 -14.73 16.98
C GLY A 53 -10.00 -15.08 16.09
N LYS A 54 -9.79 -14.31 15.02
CA LYS A 54 -8.70 -14.50 14.04
C LYS A 54 -7.84 -13.25 13.81
N ALA A 55 -8.03 -12.22 14.62
CA ALA A 55 -7.24 -10.99 14.58
C ALA A 55 -6.93 -10.56 16.00
N ASP A 56 -5.67 -10.20 16.27
CA ASP A 56 -5.24 -9.65 17.56
C ASP A 56 -5.20 -8.12 17.51
N ILE A 57 -5.00 -7.56 16.31
CA ILE A 57 -4.96 -6.13 16.05
C ILE A 57 -5.66 -5.82 14.72
N ILE A 58 -6.43 -4.74 14.66
CA ILE A 58 -6.99 -4.20 13.42
C ILE A 58 -6.57 -2.74 13.26
N LEU A 59 -6.10 -2.40 12.07
CA LEU A 59 -5.66 -1.06 11.67
C LEU A 59 -6.78 -0.42 10.85
N LEU A 60 -7.41 0.64 11.38
CA LEU A 60 -8.47 1.38 10.71
C LEU A 60 -7.86 2.24 9.60
N SER A 61 -8.22 1.94 8.36
CA SER A 61 -7.56 2.42 7.15
C SER A 61 -8.55 3.24 6.32
N PHE A 62 -8.48 4.59 6.32
CA PHE A 62 -7.40 5.44 6.85
C PHE A 62 -7.88 6.82 7.31
N LEU A 63 -7.05 7.48 8.13
CA LEU A 63 -6.98 8.94 8.21
C LEU A 63 -6.12 9.46 7.05
N HIS A 64 -6.76 9.60 5.89
CA HIS A 64 -6.10 9.84 4.61
C HIS A 64 -5.92 11.32 4.22
N ILE A 65 -6.52 12.26 4.97
CA ILE A 65 -6.27 13.69 4.79
C ILE A 65 -6.04 14.32 6.14
N PHE A 66 -4.90 14.98 6.31
CA PHE A 66 -4.58 15.69 7.55
C PHE A 66 -3.58 16.81 7.33
N ASN A 67 -3.62 17.79 8.24
CA ASN A 67 -2.70 18.92 8.27
C ASN A 67 -2.70 19.78 6.98
N LEU A 68 -3.88 19.96 6.37
CA LEU A 68 -4.09 20.84 5.20
C LEU A 68 -4.97 22.06 5.51
N GLY A 69 -5.16 22.36 6.80
CA GLY A 69 -6.14 23.32 7.30
C GLY A 69 -7.49 22.66 7.62
N GLY A 70 -8.03 22.96 8.80
CA GLY A 70 -9.26 22.34 9.30
C GLY A 70 -9.04 20.99 10.00
N LEU A 71 -10.15 20.28 10.26
CA LEU A 71 -10.13 18.93 10.85
C LEU A 71 -9.70 17.88 9.81
N PRO A 72 -9.09 16.77 10.24
CA PRO A 72 -8.66 15.70 9.32
C PRO A 72 -9.87 14.97 8.71
N GLN A 73 -9.63 14.12 7.71
CA GLN A 73 -10.67 13.33 7.05
C GLN A 73 -10.35 11.84 7.09
N ILE A 74 -11.37 11.08 7.42
CA ILE A 74 -11.34 9.61 7.45
C ILE A 74 -11.96 9.11 6.16
N ASN A 75 -11.43 8.02 5.63
CA ASN A 75 -12.08 7.23 4.60
C ASN A 75 -12.07 5.77 5.05
N LEU A 76 -13.25 5.18 5.29
CA LEU A 76 -13.42 3.76 5.60
C LEU A 76 -14.32 3.10 4.55
N SER A 77 -14.20 3.56 3.29
CA SER A 77 -15.02 3.11 2.17
C SER A 77 -16.51 3.12 2.55
N ASN A 78 -17.23 2.08 2.15
CA ASN A 78 -18.64 1.85 2.45
C ASN A 78 -18.97 1.66 3.94
N ALA A 79 -18.00 1.58 4.86
CA ALA A 79 -18.27 1.33 6.28
C ALA A 79 -18.67 2.58 7.07
N CYS A 80 -18.35 3.78 6.55
CA CYS A 80 -18.82 5.05 7.09
C CYS A 80 -18.81 6.14 6.02
N GLU A 81 -20.00 6.64 5.67
CA GLU A 81 -20.17 7.62 4.61
C GLU A 81 -21.27 8.64 4.96
N ASN A 82 -21.29 9.76 4.23
CA ASN A 82 -22.40 10.72 4.13
C ASN A 82 -22.79 11.50 5.40
N THR A 83 -22.27 11.16 6.58
CA THR A 83 -22.56 11.88 7.84
C THR A 83 -21.32 12.60 8.33
N PHE A 84 -21.37 13.93 8.36
CA PHE A 84 -20.25 14.80 8.72
C PHE A 84 -20.55 15.66 9.94
N PHE A 85 -19.52 16.06 10.67
CA PHE A 85 -19.67 17.10 11.68
C PHE A 85 -19.98 18.46 11.03
N PRO A 86 -20.77 19.34 11.69
CA PRO A 86 -21.07 20.66 11.16
C PRO A 86 -19.81 21.45 10.79
N ASN A 87 -19.83 22.12 9.64
CA ASN A 87 -18.73 22.96 9.13
C ASN A 87 -17.38 22.22 8.97
N SER A 88 -17.42 20.91 8.70
CA SER A 88 -16.23 20.06 8.61
C SER A 88 -16.39 19.00 7.51
N GLN A 89 -15.26 18.44 7.08
CA GLN A 89 -15.19 17.24 6.23
C GLN A 89 -14.87 15.98 7.06
N LEU A 90 -14.86 16.11 8.39
CA LEU A 90 -14.67 14.98 9.30
C LEU A 90 -15.98 14.18 9.39
N LEU A 91 -15.89 12.88 9.08
CA LEU A 91 -17.01 11.96 9.22
C LEU A 91 -17.38 11.71 10.68
N SER A 92 -18.67 11.52 10.93
CA SER A 92 -19.22 11.00 12.18
C SER A 92 -19.63 9.55 11.98
N CYS A 93 -18.90 8.64 12.63
CA CYS A 93 -18.96 7.19 12.49
C CYS A 93 -19.28 6.49 13.82
N PRO A 94 -20.41 6.79 14.49
CA PRO A 94 -20.73 6.23 15.81
C PRO A 94 -20.88 4.70 15.79
N ALA A 95 -21.33 4.12 14.67
CA ALA A 95 -21.38 2.67 14.49
C ALA A 95 -19.99 2.02 14.59
N ILE A 96 -18.98 2.65 13.97
CA ILE A 96 -17.59 2.22 14.07
C ILE A 96 -17.09 2.37 15.51
N GLY A 97 -17.47 3.44 16.21
CA GLY A 97 -17.19 3.60 17.64
C GLY A 97 -17.75 2.45 18.51
N SER A 98 -18.97 2.00 18.24
CA SER A 98 -19.55 0.83 18.92
C SER A 98 -18.78 -0.46 18.61
N ASP A 99 -18.37 -0.64 17.36
CA ASP A 99 -17.56 -1.79 16.95
C ASP A 99 -16.17 -1.79 17.59
N ILE A 100 -15.51 -0.64 17.70
CA ILE A 100 -14.22 -0.49 18.39
C ILE A 100 -14.33 -1.03 19.82
N LYS A 101 -15.34 -0.59 20.58
CA LYS A 101 -15.57 -1.06 21.96
C LYS A 101 -15.86 -2.57 22.01
N THR A 102 -16.58 -3.08 21.02
CA THR A 102 -16.85 -4.53 20.89
C THR A 102 -15.55 -5.33 20.66
N CYS A 103 -14.67 -4.83 19.81
CA CYS A 103 -13.36 -5.43 19.55
C CYS A 103 -12.46 -5.42 20.79
N GLN A 104 -12.39 -4.27 21.46
CA GLN A 104 -11.60 -4.10 22.68
C GLN A 104 -12.08 -5.03 23.81
N ALA A 105 -13.39 -5.23 23.95
CA ALA A 105 -13.97 -6.20 24.89
C ALA A 105 -13.60 -7.66 24.56
N LYS A 106 -13.17 -7.94 23.32
CA LYS A 106 -12.64 -9.23 22.88
C LYS A 106 -11.13 -9.35 23.02
N GLY A 107 -10.44 -8.30 23.44
CA GLY A 107 -8.97 -8.24 23.55
C GLY A 107 -8.25 -7.85 22.26
N VAL A 108 -9.00 -7.51 21.20
CA VAL A 108 -8.45 -7.04 19.92
C VAL A 108 -8.11 -5.56 20.03
N LYS A 109 -6.88 -5.20 19.66
CA LYS A 109 -6.42 -3.80 19.65
C LYS A 109 -6.85 -3.09 18.37
N ILE A 110 -7.37 -1.88 18.51
CA ILE A 110 -7.81 -1.08 17.36
C ILE A 110 -6.96 0.18 17.23
N LEU A 111 -6.19 0.28 16.14
CA LEU A 111 -5.31 1.40 15.87
C LEU A 111 -5.85 2.19 14.67
N LEU A 112 -5.67 3.50 14.66
CA LEU A 112 -5.97 4.32 13.48
C LEU A 112 -4.72 4.42 12.59
N SER A 113 -4.82 3.99 11.34
CA SER A 113 -3.74 4.12 10.36
C SER A 113 -3.84 5.45 9.62
N LEU A 114 -2.74 6.19 9.61
CA LEU A 114 -2.60 7.51 8.99
C LEU A 114 -1.89 7.36 7.64
N GLY A 115 -2.43 8.00 6.61
CA GLY A 115 -1.84 8.02 5.28
C GLY A 115 -2.57 7.09 4.31
N GLY A 116 -1.85 6.06 3.82
CA GLY A 116 -2.21 5.16 2.74
C GLY A 116 -1.81 5.69 1.35
N ALA A 117 -1.84 4.81 0.36
CA ALA A 117 -1.48 5.10 -1.03
C ALA A 117 -2.23 6.27 -1.70
N THR A 118 -3.39 6.67 -1.16
CA THR A 118 -4.21 7.78 -1.67
C THR A 118 -4.53 8.77 -0.55
N GLY A 119 -4.60 10.05 -0.89
CA GLY A 119 -4.90 11.10 0.08
C GLY A 119 -4.02 12.33 -0.09
N ALA A 120 -4.08 13.23 0.89
CA ALA A 120 -3.28 14.44 0.92
C ALA A 120 -2.91 14.79 2.37
N TYR A 121 -1.65 14.62 2.70
CA TYR A 121 -1.18 14.67 4.07
C TYR A 121 0.32 14.98 4.16
N GLY A 122 0.77 15.32 5.37
CA GLY A 122 2.17 15.59 5.68
C GLY A 122 2.35 16.84 6.53
N PHE A 123 3.58 17.10 6.92
CA PHE A 123 3.94 18.25 7.75
C PHE A 123 5.07 19.05 7.08
N THR A 124 5.04 20.37 7.27
CA THR A 124 6.10 21.27 6.82
C THR A 124 7.13 21.55 7.93
N SER A 125 6.79 21.22 9.18
CA SER A 125 7.66 21.41 10.35
C SER A 125 7.33 20.45 11.50
N ASP A 126 8.26 20.31 12.44
CA ASP A 126 8.03 19.56 13.68
C ASP A 126 6.93 20.18 14.56
N ALA A 127 6.77 21.50 14.51
CA ALA A 127 5.69 22.19 15.23
C ALA A 127 4.31 21.77 14.74
N GLU A 128 4.13 21.60 13.42
CA GLU A 128 2.88 21.06 12.86
C GLU A 128 2.66 19.60 13.28
N GLY A 129 3.71 18.78 13.28
CA GLY A 129 3.63 17.40 13.79
C GLY A 129 3.19 17.34 15.25
N GLN A 130 3.77 18.19 16.11
CA GLN A 130 3.37 18.32 17.52
C GLN A 130 1.93 18.80 17.69
N GLN A 131 1.52 19.82 16.93
CA GLN A 131 0.15 20.33 16.96
C GLN A 131 -0.86 19.28 16.48
N PHE A 132 -0.48 18.47 15.49
CA PHE A 132 -1.34 17.42 15.01
C PHE A 132 -1.46 16.25 16.01
N ALA A 133 -0.44 16.01 16.85
CA ALA A 133 -0.55 15.07 17.96
C ALA A 133 -1.69 15.46 18.93
N GLU A 134 -1.85 16.75 19.21
CA GLU A 134 -2.98 17.26 20.01
C GLU A 134 -4.32 16.97 19.32
N THR A 135 -4.39 17.25 18.01
CA THR A 135 -5.58 17.00 17.21
C THR A 135 -5.98 15.51 17.27
N LEU A 136 -5.05 14.60 17.01
CA LEU A 136 -5.30 13.16 17.09
C LEU A 136 -5.74 12.72 18.48
N TRP A 137 -5.05 13.20 19.51
CA TRP A 137 -5.35 12.84 20.89
C TRP A 137 -6.76 13.27 21.32
N ASN A 138 -7.19 14.45 20.89
CA ASN A 138 -8.51 15.00 21.22
C ASN A 138 -9.65 14.38 20.41
N LEU A 139 -9.41 14.03 19.14
CA LEU A 139 -10.44 13.45 18.26
C LEU A 139 -10.62 11.94 18.48
N PHE A 140 -9.52 11.22 18.73
CA PHE A 140 -9.53 9.75 18.72
C PHE A 140 -8.98 9.12 19.99
N GLY A 141 -8.02 9.79 20.63
CA GLY A 141 -7.40 9.34 21.87
C GLY A 141 -8.20 9.69 23.11
N ARG A 142 -7.49 9.82 24.25
CA ARG A 142 -8.07 10.12 25.58
C ARG A 142 -8.25 11.62 25.85
N GLY A 143 -8.03 12.48 24.85
CA GLY A 143 -8.37 13.89 24.91
C GLY A 143 -9.87 14.11 24.72
N SER A 144 -10.27 15.38 24.60
CA SER A 144 -11.68 15.77 24.47
C SER A 144 -11.89 16.63 23.23
N SER A 145 -12.99 16.36 22.52
CA SER A 145 -13.47 17.17 21.40
C SER A 145 -14.98 16.99 21.26
N GLU A 146 -15.67 17.99 20.73
CA GLU A 146 -17.09 17.87 20.34
C GLU A 146 -17.27 17.11 19.02
N THR A 147 -16.20 16.98 18.23
CA THR A 147 -16.20 16.39 16.88
C THR A 147 -15.52 15.02 16.84
N ARG A 148 -15.78 14.16 17.82
CA ARG A 148 -15.17 12.82 17.89
C ARG A 148 -15.80 11.83 16.90
N PRO A 149 -15.08 11.37 15.85
CA PRO A 149 -15.65 10.55 14.80
C PRO A 149 -16.18 9.21 15.28
N PHE A 150 -15.57 8.63 16.30
CA PHE A 150 -15.98 7.35 16.87
C PHE A 150 -16.77 7.52 18.17
N GLY A 151 -17.36 8.70 18.39
CA GLY A 151 -18.06 9.02 19.63
C GLY A 151 -17.15 8.93 20.86
N ASP A 152 -17.60 8.19 21.87
CA ASP A 152 -16.86 7.95 23.12
C ASP A 152 -15.82 6.81 23.02
N ALA A 153 -15.70 6.15 21.87
CA ALA A 153 -14.65 5.15 21.68
C ALA A 153 -13.26 5.81 21.66
N ILE A 154 -12.28 5.09 22.20
CA ILE A 154 -10.89 5.51 22.30
C ILE A 154 -10.06 4.45 21.59
N ILE A 155 -9.26 4.85 20.59
CA ILE A 155 -8.36 3.93 19.89
C ILE A 155 -7.20 3.50 20.79
N ASP A 156 -6.67 2.29 20.56
CA ASP A 156 -5.53 1.74 21.28
C ASP A 156 -4.18 2.25 20.76
N GLY A 157 -4.16 3.01 19.67
CA GLY A 157 -2.90 3.47 19.09
C GLY A 157 -3.04 4.03 17.67
N ILE A 158 -1.90 4.34 17.06
CA ILE A 158 -1.81 4.77 15.67
C ILE A 158 -0.80 3.94 14.87
N ASP A 159 -0.99 3.93 13.56
CA ASP A 159 -0.10 3.33 12.58
C ASP A 159 0.28 4.41 11.55
N LEU A 160 1.57 4.57 11.26
CA LEU A 160 2.07 5.50 10.25
C LEU A 160 2.28 4.75 8.92
N ASP A 161 1.27 4.76 8.05
CA ASP A 161 1.33 4.17 6.70
C ASP A 161 1.56 5.28 5.67
N ILE A 162 2.77 5.84 5.68
CA ILE A 162 3.11 7.06 4.93
C ILE A 162 3.73 6.67 3.60
N GLU A 163 2.95 6.80 2.52
CA GLU A 163 3.33 6.41 1.16
C GLU A 163 3.57 7.60 0.22
N GLY A 164 3.39 8.82 0.72
CA GLY A 164 3.63 10.05 -0.04
C GLY A 164 4.03 11.24 0.83
N GLY A 165 4.38 12.35 0.17
CA GLY A 165 4.78 13.58 0.85
C GLY A 165 6.23 13.59 1.32
N SER A 166 6.48 14.17 2.50
CA SER A 166 7.81 14.31 3.11
C SER A 166 7.90 13.45 4.38
N SER A 167 9.11 13.15 4.85
CA SER A 167 9.35 12.53 6.17
C SER A 167 9.21 13.49 7.36
N GLY A 168 9.06 14.79 7.10
CA GLY A 168 9.12 15.84 8.12
C GLY A 168 7.96 15.76 9.12
N GLY A 169 8.21 16.15 10.37
CA GLY A 169 7.20 16.30 11.42
C GLY A 169 6.65 15.01 12.05
N TYR A 170 6.77 13.85 11.39
CA TYR A 170 6.28 12.58 11.96
C TYR A 170 7.03 12.13 13.22
N ALA A 171 8.34 12.36 13.30
CA ALA A 171 9.10 12.07 14.52
C ALA A 171 8.61 12.94 15.70
N ALA A 172 8.32 14.22 15.43
CA ALA A 172 7.77 15.14 16.42
C ALA A 172 6.33 14.77 16.83
N LEU A 173 5.51 14.32 15.88
CA LEU A 173 4.18 13.75 16.13
C LEU A 173 4.26 12.57 17.10
N VAL A 174 5.13 11.58 16.83
CA VAL A 174 5.30 10.40 17.70
C VAL A 174 5.78 10.82 19.09
N THR A 175 6.78 11.70 19.16
CA THR A 175 7.31 12.19 20.44
C THR A 175 6.22 12.88 21.28
N ALA A 176 5.37 13.70 20.64
CA ALA A 176 4.27 14.38 21.31
C ALA A 176 3.12 13.43 21.71
N LEU A 177 2.85 12.36 20.96
CA LEU A 177 1.89 11.34 21.37
C LEU A 177 2.40 10.51 22.56
N ARG A 178 3.69 10.16 22.56
CA ARG A 178 4.32 9.46 23.69
C ARG A 178 4.32 10.30 24.97
N SER A 179 4.51 11.62 24.88
CA SER A 179 4.43 12.48 26.08
C SER A 179 3.02 12.56 26.68
N LYS A 180 1.99 12.28 25.87
CA LYS A 180 0.57 12.22 26.32
C LYS A 180 0.21 10.87 26.91
N SER A 181 0.75 9.80 26.34
CA SER A 181 0.55 8.45 26.83
C SER A 181 1.63 8.12 27.87
N ALA A 182 1.35 8.40 29.15
CA ALA A 182 2.24 8.01 30.24
C ALA A 182 2.39 6.48 30.42
N SER A 183 1.69 5.65 29.63
CA SER A 183 1.77 4.19 29.63
C SER A 183 2.12 3.62 28.24
N GLN A 184 2.62 2.39 28.22
CA GLN A 184 2.85 1.58 27.01
C GLN A 184 1.54 1.09 26.37
N ASP A 185 0.38 1.52 26.86
CA ASP A 185 -0.93 1.02 26.40
C ASP A 185 -1.40 1.67 25.09
N PHE A 186 -0.74 2.75 24.65
CA PHE A 186 -1.01 3.40 23.37
C PHE A 186 0.05 3.00 22.35
N LEU A 187 -0.33 2.12 21.43
CA LEU A 187 0.57 1.54 20.43
C LEU A 187 0.88 2.55 19.33
N ILE A 188 2.13 2.65 18.92
CA ILE A 188 2.56 3.47 17.78
C ILE A 188 3.45 2.61 16.91
N GLY A 189 3.02 2.36 15.68
CA GLY A 189 3.83 1.69 14.68
C GLY A 189 3.90 2.46 13.36
N ALA A 190 4.59 1.86 12.40
CA ALA A 190 4.72 2.39 11.05
C ALA A 190 4.73 1.25 10.03
N ALA A 191 4.37 1.54 8.78
CA ALA A 191 4.27 0.55 7.71
C ALA A 191 5.25 0.82 6.56
N PRO A 192 6.57 0.75 6.80
CA PRO A 192 7.56 0.94 5.73
C PRO A 192 7.45 -0.17 4.67
N GLN A 193 7.86 0.15 3.45
CA GLN A 193 8.07 -0.88 2.42
C GLN A 193 9.32 -1.70 2.72
N CYS A 194 9.47 -2.88 2.13
CA CYS A 194 10.65 -3.72 2.40
C CYS A 194 12.02 -3.14 1.97
N PRO A 195 12.16 -2.25 0.97
CA PRO A 195 13.45 -1.62 0.67
C PRO A 195 13.98 -0.87 1.90
N PHE A 196 15.24 -1.13 2.25
CA PHE A 196 15.86 -0.54 3.44
C PHE A 196 17.05 0.36 3.04
N PRO A 197 17.14 1.60 3.58
CA PRO A 197 16.14 2.25 4.42
C PRO A 197 14.88 2.62 3.62
N ASP A 198 13.72 2.64 4.29
CA ASP A 198 12.49 3.16 3.68
C ASP A 198 12.64 4.66 3.40
N ALA A 199 12.24 5.10 2.21
CA ALA A 199 12.49 6.46 1.74
C ALA A 199 11.73 7.54 2.53
N LEU A 200 10.55 7.21 3.08
CA LEU A 200 9.70 8.16 3.79
C LEU A 200 9.78 7.95 5.30
N LEU A 201 9.65 6.71 5.75
CA LEU A 201 9.60 6.35 7.15
C LEU A 201 10.97 6.06 7.74
N GLY A 202 12.02 5.78 6.95
CA GLY A 202 13.38 5.53 7.43
C GLY A 202 13.88 6.58 8.44
N PRO A 203 13.88 7.89 8.09
CA PRO A 203 14.28 8.94 9.03
C PRO A 203 13.42 9.02 10.29
N VAL A 204 12.15 8.59 10.22
CA VAL A 204 11.22 8.61 11.35
C VAL A 204 11.51 7.45 12.29
N ILE A 205 11.57 6.22 11.77
CA ILE A 205 11.75 5.01 12.57
C ILE A 205 13.13 4.96 13.25
N ASP A 206 14.14 5.63 12.68
CA ASP A 206 15.46 5.80 13.29
C ASP A 206 15.46 6.82 14.43
N ALA A 207 14.60 7.83 14.37
CA ALA A 207 14.58 8.95 15.31
C ALA A 207 13.75 8.69 16.57
N VAL A 208 12.72 7.83 16.50
CA VAL A 208 11.76 7.64 17.60
C VAL A 208 11.48 6.18 17.94
N GLY A 209 11.08 5.94 19.20
CA GLY A 209 10.71 4.61 19.69
C GLY A 209 9.30 4.20 19.27
N LEU A 210 9.21 3.28 18.32
CA LEU A 210 7.97 2.62 17.89
C LEU A 210 7.80 1.25 18.59
N ASP A 211 6.55 0.80 18.72
CA ASP A 211 6.24 -0.53 19.26
C ASP A 211 6.40 -1.62 18.21
N TYR A 212 6.11 -1.28 16.94
CA TYR A 212 6.26 -2.20 15.82
C TYR A 212 6.53 -1.50 14.49
N VAL A 213 6.99 -2.27 13.51
CA VAL A 213 6.95 -1.93 12.08
C VAL A 213 6.27 -3.03 11.27
N ASN A 214 5.30 -2.65 10.44
CA ASN A 214 4.62 -3.47 9.45
C ASN A 214 5.37 -3.40 8.12
N VAL A 215 6.46 -4.16 8.01
CA VAL A 215 7.28 -4.11 6.78
C VAL A 215 6.52 -4.79 5.64
N GLN A 216 6.24 -4.04 4.57
CA GLN A 216 5.49 -4.51 3.41
C GLN A 216 6.37 -5.36 2.48
N PHE A 217 6.33 -6.68 2.64
CA PHE A 217 7.11 -7.64 1.86
C PHE A 217 6.39 -8.06 0.56
N TYR A 218 5.88 -7.07 -0.18
CA TYR A 218 5.18 -7.24 -1.47
C TYR A 218 5.38 -5.98 -2.35
N ASN A 219 4.97 -6.05 -3.63
CA ASN A 219 5.18 -4.99 -4.63
C ASN A 219 6.63 -4.51 -4.85
N ASN A 220 7.63 -5.24 -4.33
CA ASN A 220 9.02 -4.85 -4.30
C ASN A 220 9.96 -6.05 -4.50
N TYR A 221 11.21 -5.77 -4.87
CA TYR A 221 12.25 -6.79 -5.11
C TYR A 221 12.52 -7.68 -3.89
N CYS A 222 12.32 -7.14 -2.69
CA CYS A 222 12.50 -7.80 -1.40
C CYS A 222 11.26 -8.53 -0.88
N SER A 223 10.30 -8.86 -1.77
CA SER A 223 9.08 -9.59 -1.40
C SER A 223 9.36 -10.92 -0.68
N ALA A 224 8.37 -11.41 0.07
CA ALA A 224 8.51 -12.53 1.01
C ALA A 224 9.01 -13.87 0.43
N LEU A 225 8.74 -14.12 -0.87
CA LEU A 225 9.28 -15.27 -1.60
C LEU A 225 10.34 -14.87 -2.65
N GLY A 226 10.70 -13.60 -2.70
CA GLY A 226 11.73 -13.09 -3.60
C GLY A 226 13.13 -13.52 -3.16
N ALA A 227 14.06 -13.60 -4.12
CA ALA A 227 15.45 -13.94 -3.85
C ALA A 227 16.14 -12.94 -2.89
N SER A 228 15.62 -11.71 -2.82
CA SER A 228 16.12 -10.62 -1.99
C SER A 228 15.27 -10.36 -0.75
N PHE A 229 14.51 -11.37 -0.28
CA PHE A 229 13.77 -11.27 0.99
C PHE A 229 14.71 -10.89 2.12
N ASN A 230 14.50 -9.71 2.72
CA ASN A 230 15.47 -9.03 3.57
C ASN A 230 15.01 -8.83 5.03
N PHE A 231 14.26 -9.80 5.58
CA PHE A 231 13.83 -9.71 6.99
C PHE A 231 15.01 -9.62 7.97
N ASP A 232 16.15 -10.22 7.62
CA ASP A 232 17.40 -10.11 8.37
C ASP A 232 17.92 -8.67 8.49
N VAL A 233 17.75 -7.85 7.46
CA VAL A 233 18.11 -6.42 7.48
C VAL A 233 17.25 -5.68 8.49
N TRP A 234 15.93 -5.93 8.47
CA TRP A 234 14.97 -5.33 9.40
C TRP A 234 15.16 -5.83 10.85
N ASP A 235 15.49 -7.10 11.06
CA ASP A 235 15.87 -7.64 12.38
C ASP A 235 17.18 -7.03 12.90
N THR A 236 18.17 -6.85 12.02
CA THR A 236 19.42 -6.17 12.36
C THR A 236 19.17 -4.72 12.77
N TRP A 237 18.37 -3.98 11.99
CA TRP A 237 17.96 -2.62 12.34
C TRP A 237 17.23 -2.56 13.69
N ALA A 238 16.25 -3.42 13.91
CA ALA A 238 15.48 -3.48 15.15
C ALA A 238 16.39 -3.64 16.38
N LYS A 239 17.41 -4.50 16.28
CA LYS A 239 18.37 -4.76 17.37
C LYS A 239 19.41 -3.65 17.54
N THR A 240 19.91 -3.10 16.44
CA THR A 240 21.11 -2.25 16.48
C THR A 240 20.79 -0.76 16.43
N GLN A 241 19.76 -0.34 15.72
CA GLN A 241 19.50 1.06 15.39
C GLN A 241 18.22 1.61 16.02
N SER A 242 17.12 0.85 16.02
CA SER A 242 15.84 1.34 16.56
C SER A 242 15.98 1.91 17.98
N ALA A 243 15.32 3.04 18.25
CA ALA A 243 15.31 3.66 19.57
C ALA A 243 14.61 2.76 20.62
N ASN A 244 13.65 1.94 20.21
CA ASN A 244 13.04 0.91 21.05
C ASN A 244 13.64 -0.47 20.72
N LYS A 245 14.51 -0.99 21.59
CA LYS A 245 15.15 -2.31 21.40
C LYS A 245 14.19 -3.50 21.54
N GLN A 246 12.95 -3.26 21.97
CA GLN A 246 11.90 -4.27 22.03
C GLN A 246 10.91 -4.18 20.85
N ILE A 247 11.21 -3.35 19.85
CA ILE A 247 10.36 -3.18 18.67
C ILE A 247 10.13 -4.52 17.96
N LYS A 248 8.90 -4.70 17.48
CA LYS A 248 8.48 -5.89 16.74
C LYS A 248 8.42 -5.64 15.23
N VAL A 249 9.00 -6.53 14.44
CA VAL A 249 8.95 -6.50 12.97
C VAL A 249 7.90 -7.51 12.50
N TYR A 250 6.87 -7.02 11.81
CA TYR A 250 5.80 -7.84 11.26
C TYR A 250 6.07 -8.15 9.79
N LEU A 251 5.85 -9.41 9.42
CA LEU A 251 5.83 -9.86 8.02
C LEU A 251 4.50 -9.40 7.41
N THR A 252 4.49 -8.30 6.66
CA THR A 252 3.24 -7.75 6.09
C THR A 252 3.02 -8.24 4.67
N LEU A 253 1.85 -8.83 4.40
CA LEU A 253 1.56 -9.60 3.19
C LEU A 253 0.18 -9.29 2.58
N PRO A 254 -0.02 -9.53 1.28
CA PRO A 254 -1.35 -9.45 0.67
C PRO A 254 -2.27 -10.59 1.15
N GLY A 255 -3.52 -10.29 1.47
CA GLY A 255 -4.51 -11.26 1.98
C GLY A 255 -5.11 -12.17 0.91
N SER A 256 -4.94 -11.82 -0.37
CA SER A 256 -5.38 -12.62 -1.52
C SER A 256 -4.49 -12.34 -2.74
N PRO A 257 -4.55 -13.16 -3.81
CA PRO A 257 -3.84 -12.87 -5.07
C PRO A 257 -4.20 -11.53 -5.73
N ARG A 258 -5.35 -10.93 -5.38
CA ARG A 258 -5.84 -9.66 -5.95
C ARG A 258 -5.61 -8.46 -5.04
N ALA A 259 -5.07 -8.68 -3.84
CA ALA A 259 -4.91 -7.63 -2.84
C ALA A 259 -3.77 -6.65 -3.15
N ALA A 260 -2.78 -7.07 -3.94
CA ALA A 260 -1.64 -6.26 -4.35
C ALA A 260 -1.22 -6.60 -5.79
N GLY A 261 -0.41 -5.74 -6.41
CA GLY A 261 0.09 -5.96 -7.77
C GLY A 261 1.01 -7.18 -7.89
N SER A 262 1.76 -7.51 -6.84
CA SER A 262 2.60 -8.71 -6.74
C SER A 262 2.92 -9.06 -5.29
N GLY A 263 3.46 -10.26 -5.05
CA GLY A 263 3.97 -10.67 -3.72
C GLY A 263 2.97 -11.38 -2.81
N TYR A 264 1.79 -11.79 -3.32
CA TYR A 264 0.92 -12.71 -2.59
C TYR A 264 1.63 -14.05 -2.33
N VAL A 265 1.46 -14.57 -1.13
CA VAL A 265 2.05 -15.85 -0.69
C VAL A 265 0.92 -16.77 -0.27
N ASP A 266 0.81 -17.93 -0.92
CA ASP A 266 -0.21 -18.92 -0.57
C ASP A 266 0.05 -19.59 0.80
N MET A 267 -0.99 -20.19 1.38
CA MET A 267 -0.89 -20.85 2.69
C MET A 267 0.14 -21.99 2.71
N THR A 268 0.32 -22.70 1.59
CA THR A 268 1.33 -23.76 1.45
C THR A 268 2.73 -23.20 1.66
N SER A 269 3.03 -22.04 1.11
CA SER A 269 4.32 -21.37 1.24
C SER A 269 4.47 -20.68 2.60
N LEU A 270 3.40 -20.06 3.11
CA LEU A 270 3.38 -19.49 4.46
C LEU A 270 3.67 -20.53 5.54
N SER A 271 3.16 -21.76 5.39
CA SER A 271 3.41 -22.85 6.34
C SER A 271 4.89 -23.16 6.57
N ARG A 272 5.76 -22.80 5.60
CA ARG A 272 7.21 -22.90 5.73
C ARG A 272 7.86 -21.57 6.12
N LEU A 273 7.41 -20.47 5.52
CA LEU A 273 8.00 -19.16 5.70
C LEU A 273 7.82 -18.64 7.13
N VAL A 274 6.59 -18.67 7.66
CA VAL A 274 6.26 -18.09 8.97
C VAL A 274 7.07 -18.74 10.10
N PRO A 275 7.10 -20.08 10.24
CA PRO A 275 7.94 -20.71 11.26
C PRO A 275 9.45 -20.46 11.07
N SER A 276 9.91 -20.37 9.82
CA SER A 276 11.32 -20.07 9.50
C SER A 276 11.72 -18.66 9.96
N VAL A 277 10.89 -17.65 9.67
CA VAL A 277 11.11 -16.27 10.12
C VAL A 277 11.01 -16.19 11.65
N ALA A 278 9.97 -16.76 12.24
CA ALA A 278 9.71 -16.71 13.68
C ALA A 278 10.85 -17.35 14.50
N SER A 279 11.41 -18.46 14.03
CA SER A 279 12.51 -19.16 14.73
C SER A 279 13.87 -18.49 14.53
N ARG A 280 14.07 -17.76 13.42
CA ARG A 280 15.37 -17.17 13.06
C ARG A 280 15.57 -15.76 13.60
N TYR A 281 14.50 -14.97 13.74
CA TYR A 281 14.60 -13.54 14.05
C TYR A 281 13.88 -13.20 15.34
N ALA A 282 14.63 -12.71 16.33
CA ALA A 282 14.09 -12.37 17.65
C ALA A 282 13.20 -11.12 17.64
N SER A 283 13.33 -10.25 16.62
CA SER A 283 12.44 -9.11 16.44
C SER A 283 11.07 -9.51 15.86
N TYR A 284 10.87 -10.75 15.43
CA TYR A 284 9.61 -11.18 14.80
C TYR A 284 8.40 -10.90 15.71
N GLY A 285 7.47 -10.12 15.17
CA GLY A 285 6.24 -9.68 15.83
C GLY A 285 5.00 -10.48 15.48
N GLY A 286 5.03 -11.22 14.37
CA GLY A 286 3.86 -11.85 13.79
C GLY A 286 3.67 -11.51 12.31
N VAL A 287 2.43 -11.60 11.84
CA VAL A 287 2.03 -11.34 10.45
C VAL A 287 1.01 -10.21 10.40
N SER A 288 1.21 -9.27 9.49
CA SER A 288 0.22 -8.23 9.17
C SER A 288 -0.30 -8.46 7.75
N VAL A 289 -1.54 -8.08 7.47
CA VAL A 289 -2.20 -8.43 6.19
C VAL A 289 -2.95 -7.25 5.60
N TRP A 290 -2.67 -6.98 4.32
CA TRP A 290 -3.42 -6.07 3.46
C TRP A 290 -4.42 -6.84 2.58
N ASP A 291 -5.73 -6.77 2.75
CA ASP A 291 -6.49 -6.25 3.90
C ASP A 291 -7.49 -7.32 4.39
N ALA A 292 -8.27 -7.01 5.43
CA ALA A 292 -9.27 -7.90 6.00
C ALA A 292 -10.34 -8.34 4.99
N SER A 293 -10.76 -7.46 4.07
CA SER A 293 -11.74 -7.80 3.03
C SER A 293 -11.18 -8.86 2.09
N GLN A 294 -9.92 -8.73 1.66
CA GLN A 294 -9.26 -9.69 0.79
C GLN A 294 -9.03 -11.02 1.52
N ALA A 295 -8.55 -10.96 2.76
CA ALA A 295 -8.27 -12.16 3.56
C ALA A 295 -9.54 -12.98 3.84
N TRP A 296 -10.66 -12.35 4.19
CA TRP A 296 -11.92 -13.07 4.45
C TRP A 296 -12.61 -13.59 3.19
N ASN A 297 -12.31 -12.99 2.02
CA ASN A 297 -12.77 -13.49 0.72
C ASN A 297 -11.75 -14.47 0.08
N ASN A 298 -10.69 -14.86 0.80
CA ASN A 298 -9.75 -15.89 0.44
C ASN A 298 -10.01 -17.16 1.29
N PRO A 299 -10.64 -18.21 0.74
CA PRO A 299 -11.17 -19.32 1.54
C PRO A 299 -10.15 -19.93 2.50
N GLY A 300 -10.48 -19.93 3.79
CA GLY A 300 -9.68 -20.54 4.85
C GLY A 300 -8.41 -19.76 5.25
N PHE A 301 -8.10 -18.65 4.58
CA PHE A 301 -6.87 -17.88 4.84
C PHE A 301 -6.80 -17.34 6.29
N PRO A 302 -7.83 -16.67 6.85
CA PRO A 302 -7.72 -16.10 8.19
C PRO A 302 -7.55 -17.16 9.27
N SER A 303 -8.30 -18.26 9.20
CA SER A 303 -8.17 -19.40 10.11
C SER A 303 -6.78 -20.03 10.05
N SER A 304 -6.33 -20.36 8.84
CA SER A 304 -5.05 -21.05 8.65
C SER A 304 -3.86 -20.16 9.05
N LEU A 305 -3.92 -18.85 8.77
CA LEU A 305 -2.89 -17.92 9.19
C LEU A 305 -2.86 -17.76 10.71
N TYR A 306 -4.01 -17.59 11.35
CA TYR A 306 -4.08 -17.44 12.81
C TYR A 306 -3.53 -18.69 13.53
N ASP A 307 -3.94 -19.88 13.10
CA ASP A 307 -3.45 -21.13 13.66
C ASP A 307 -1.94 -21.32 13.41
N LEU A 308 -1.43 -20.89 12.25
CA LEU A 308 -0.01 -20.96 11.92
C LEU A 308 0.83 -20.03 12.80
N VAL A 309 0.39 -18.80 13.01
CA VAL A 309 1.12 -17.78 13.79
C VAL A 309 1.10 -18.11 15.28
N HIS A 310 -0.02 -18.61 15.80
CA HIS A 310 -0.18 -18.95 17.23
C HIS A 310 0.13 -20.42 17.55
N GLY A 311 0.66 -21.19 16.59
CA GLY A 311 1.12 -22.57 16.82
C GLY A 311 0.00 -23.59 17.07
N SER A 312 -1.23 -23.32 16.62
CA SER A 312 -2.42 -24.18 16.78
C SER A 312 -2.73 -25.05 15.56
N ALA A 313 -1.86 -25.10 14.54
CA ALA A 313 -2.12 -25.87 13.33
C ALA A 313 -2.25 -27.39 13.61
N PRO A 314 -3.32 -28.07 13.17
CA PRO A 314 -3.39 -29.52 13.18
C PRO A 314 -2.37 -30.09 12.19
N ALA A 315 -1.62 -31.12 12.62
CA ALA A 315 -0.67 -31.83 11.78
C ALA A 315 -1.37 -32.37 10.52
N LEU A 316 -1.06 -31.81 9.34
CA LEU A 316 -1.57 -32.34 8.08
C LEU A 316 -0.91 -33.70 7.80
N THR A 317 -1.73 -34.74 7.78
CA THR A 317 -1.40 -36.08 7.30
C THR A 317 -0.83 -36.03 5.88
N THR A 318 0.37 -36.58 5.74
CA THR A 318 1.14 -36.71 4.52
C THR A 318 0.41 -37.66 3.55
N SER A 319 -0.12 -37.13 2.45
CA SER A 319 -0.52 -37.94 1.29
C SER A 319 0.60 -37.91 0.26
N THR A 320 1.20 -39.06 0.04
CA THR A 320 2.29 -39.32 -0.90
C THR A 320 1.77 -39.18 -2.34
N ALA A 321 2.24 -38.19 -3.09
CA ALA A 321 2.02 -38.10 -4.53
C ALA A 321 3.35 -38.25 -5.29
N SER A 322 3.34 -39.16 -6.25
CA SER A 322 4.47 -39.70 -6.99
C SER A 322 5.23 -38.68 -7.83
N ARG A 323 6.55 -38.88 -7.83
CA ARG A 323 7.60 -38.16 -8.57
C ARG A 323 7.54 -38.51 -10.06
N SER A 324 7.32 -37.53 -10.93
CA SER A 324 7.58 -37.64 -12.37
C SER A 324 8.85 -36.87 -12.73
N THR A 325 9.79 -37.60 -13.34
CA THR A 325 11.07 -37.13 -13.86
C THR A 325 10.91 -36.44 -15.22
N SER A 326 11.48 -35.26 -15.39
CA SER A 326 11.77 -34.67 -16.71
C SER A 326 13.23 -34.28 -16.83
N SER A 327 13.89 -34.80 -17.87
CA SER A 327 15.28 -34.57 -18.27
C SER A 327 15.60 -33.10 -18.63
N PRO A 328 16.88 -32.70 -18.60
CA PRO A 328 17.31 -31.34 -18.91
C PRO A 328 17.38 -31.10 -20.42
N MET A 329 16.97 -29.90 -20.87
CA MET A 329 17.22 -29.36 -22.21
C MET A 329 18.05 -28.06 -22.10
N PRO A 330 18.72 -27.61 -23.18
CA PRO A 330 20.09 -27.14 -23.15
C PRO A 330 20.20 -25.63 -22.93
N THR A 331 21.32 -25.25 -22.33
CA THR A 331 21.82 -23.88 -22.21
C THR A 331 22.10 -23.27 -23.59
N VAL A 332 21.47 -22.13 -23.89
CA VAL A 332 21.82 -21.24 -25.00
C VAL A 332 22.52 -20.01 -24.42
N PRO A 333 23.58 -19.45 -25.04
CA PRO A 333 24.41 -18.41 -24.44
C PRO A 333 23.70 -17.06 -24.34
N SER A 334 24.01 -16.34 -23.26
CA SER A 334 23.50 -14.99 -22.96
C SER A 334 23.93 -13.95 -23.99
N SER A 335 22.99 -13.08 -24.37
CA SER A 335 23.27 -11.73 -24.82
C SER A 335 22.44 -10.73 -24.00
N GLY A 336 23.08 -10.09 -23.03
CA GLY A 336 22.66 -8.83 -22.38
C GLY A 336 21.31 -8.83 -21.67
N ALA A 337 21.18 -9.54 -20.55
CA ALA A 337 20.06 -9.37 -19.61
C ALA A 337 20.36 -8.19 -18.67
N CYS A 338 19.40 -7.26 -18.52
CA CYS A 338 19.45 -6.24 -17.47
C CYS A 338 19.02 -6.89 -16.14
N THR A 339 20.00 -7.21 -15.30
CA THR A 339 19.78 -7.63 -13.90
C THR A 339 19.79 -6.40 -12.99
N SER A 340 19.20 -6.50 -11.78
CA SER A 340 19.04 -5.37 -10.84
C SER A 340 20.34 -4.76 -10.29
N ASP A 341 21.50 -5.22 -10.76
CA ASP A 341 22.82 -4.84 -10.23
C ASP A 341 23.76 -4.33 -11.33
N GLN A 342 23.27 -4.18 -12.56
CA GLN A 342 24.06 -3.57 -13.63
C GLN A 342 24.10 -2.06 -13.49
N ALA A 343 25.30 -1.50 -13.67
CA ALA A 343 25.51 -0.06 -13.64
C ALA A 343 24.74 0.60 -14.80
N CYS A 344 24.04 1.68 -14.49
CA CYS A 344 23.35 2.52 -15.45
C CYS A 344 23.98 3.92 -15.45
N SER A 345 24.34 4.40 -16.63
CA SER A 345 25.16 5.62 -16.75
C SER A 345 24.32 6.91 -16.70
N VAL A 346 22.99 6.81 -16.82
CA VAL A 346 22.09 7.96 -17.00
C VAL A 346 20.97 7.90 -15.95
N PRO A 347 21.10 8.63 -14.83
CA PRO A 347 20.05 8.71 -13.81
C PRO A 347 18.70 9.12 -14.39
N GLY A 348 17.63 8.40 -14.02
CA GLY A 348 16.27 8.63 -14.49
C GLY A 348 15.95 8.06 -15.88
N GLN A 349 16.86 7.31 -16.51
CA GLN A 349 16.58 6.58 -17.76
C GLN A 349 15.63 5.41 -17.50
N TYR A 350 14.73 5.12 -18.45
CA TYR A 350 13.84 3.96 -18.43
C TYR A 350 14.14 3.03 -19.61
N ILE A 351 14.06 1.72 -19.40
CA ILE A 351 14.25 0.69 -20.43
C ILE A 351 13.20 -0.42 -20.29
N CYS A 352 12.89 -1.13 -21.36
CA CYS A 352 12.11 -2.37 -21.28
C CYS A 352 13.04 -3.57 -21.10
N THR A 353 12.61 -4.51 -20.27
CA THR A 353 13.28 -5.78 -20.05
C THR A 353 12.80 -6.82 -21.08
N PRO A 354 13.58 -7.88 -21.34
CA PRO A 354 13.19 -8.96 -22.27
C PRO A 354 11.89 -9.69 -21.91
N HIS A 355 11.42 -9.58 -20.67
CA HIS A 355 10.23 -10.27 -20.15
C HIS A 355 8.98 -9.39 -20.06
N GLY A 356 8.98 -8.21 -20.70
CA GLY A 356 7.83 -7.30 -20.72
C GLY A 356 7.65 -6.47 -19.45
N ALA A 357 8.57 -6.54 -18.49
CA ALA A 357 8.71 -5.57 -17.41
C ALA A 357 9.54 -4.36 -17.90
N TYR A 358 9.57 -3.27 -17.13
CA TYR A 358 10.43 -2.12 -17.36
C TYR A 358 11.51 -2.01 -16.27
N ALA A 359 12.54 -1.21 -16.52
CA ALA A 359 13.55 -0.85 -15.55
C ALA A 359 13.84 0.65 -15.59
N PHE A 360 14.27 1.23 -14.48
CA PHE A 360 14.61 2.63 -14.36
C PHE A 360 15.91 2.83 -13.57
N CYS A 361 16.74 3.75 -14.04
CA CYS A 361 18.08 3.99 -13.49
C CYS A 361 18.02 4.91 -12.27
N VAL A 362 18.43 4.40 -11.11
CA VAL A 362 18.47 5.16 -9.85
C VAL A 362 19.82 4.94 -9.18
N HIS A 363 20.49 6.04 -8.80
CA HIS A 363 21.84 6.01 -8.20
C HIS A 363 22.88 5.20 -8.99
N GLY A 364 22.75 5.14 -10.31
CA GLY A 364 23.68 4.40 -11.15
C GLY A 364 23.42 2.89 -11.20
N GLN A 365 22.27 2.40 -10.73
CA GLN A 365 21.83 1.01 -10.84
C GLN A 365 20.44 0.89 -11.49
N TRP A 366 20.21 -0.20 -12.23
CA TRP A 366 18.90 -0.51 -12.83
C TRP A 366 17.94 -1.13 -11.81
N LEU A 367 16.81 -0.49 -11.55
CA LEU A 367 15.70 -1.05 -10.78
C LEU A 367 14.60 -1.55 -11.72
N THR A 368 14.08 -2.76 -11.54
CA THR A 368 13.06 -3.36 -12.43
C THR A 368 11.67 -3.33 -11.80
N ALA A 369 10.63 -3.16 -12.62
CA ALA A 369 9.22 -3.13 -12.23
C ALA A 369 8.33 -3.71 -13.34
N SER A 370 7.26 -4.40 -12.98
CA SER A 370 6.34 -5.02 -13.95
C SER A 370 5.27 -4.04 -14.44
N CYS A 371 4.82 -4.22 -15.67
CA CYS A 371 3.63 -3.56 -16.17
C CYS A 371 2.34 -4.15 -15.57
N PRO A 372 1.22 -3.40 -15.53
CA PRO A 372 -0.07 -3.91 -15.08
C PRO A 372 -0.49 -5.21 -15.79
N PRO A 373 -1.28 -6.09 -15.13
CA PRO A 373 -1.69 -7.37 -15.70
C PRO A 373 -2.28 -7.24 -17.10
N GLY A 374 -1.85 -8.09 -18.04
CA GLY A 374 -2.28 -8.07 -19.44
C GLY A 374 -1.47 -7.12 -20.34
N THR A 375 -0.58 -6.30 -19.78
CA THR A 375 0.25 -5.36 -20.54
C THR A 375 1.74 -5.71 -20.45
N VAL A 376 2.51 -5.25 -21.43
CA VAL A 376 3.97 -5.40 -21.53
C VAL A 376 4.61 -4.02 -21.71
N CYS A 377 5.84 -3.87 -21.24
CA CYS A 377 6.64 -2.68 -21.42
C CYS A 377 6.94 -2.47 -22.90
N ILE A 378 6.68 -1.25 -23.37
CA ILE A 378 7.00 -0.82 -24.72
C ILE A 378 7.86 0.46 -24.61
N PRO A 379 9.08 0.48 -25.19
CA PRO A 379 9.97 1.62 -25.09
C PRO A 379 9.53 2.74 -26.04
N THR A 380 9.72 3.99 -25.63
CA THR A 380 9.47 5.13 -26.51
C THR A 380 10.60 5.27 -27.54
N VAL A 381 10.30 5.84 -28.71
CA VAL A 381 11.24 5.95 -29.85
C VAL A 381 12.51 6.74 -29.54
N ASP A 382 12.49 7.56 -28.49
CA ASP A 382 13.62 8.36 -28.01
C ASP A 382 14.42 7.68 -26.89
N GLY A 383 14.03 6.47 -26.46
CA GLY A 383 14.71 5.69 -25.41
C GLY A 383 14.69 6.34 -24.02
N ALA A 384 13.89 7.39 -23.84
CA ALA A 384 13.85 8.20 -22.63
C ALA A 384 12.71 7.82 -21.68
N SER A 385 11.74 7.02 -22.14
CA SER A 385 10.56 6.60 -21.37
C SER A 385 10.04 5.26 -21.85
N ILE A 386 9.08 4.72 -21.10
CA ILE A 386 8.40 3.46 -21.36
C ILE A 386 6.91 3.66 -21.12
N TYR A 387 6.08 2.79 -21.70
CA TYR A 387 4.67 2.65 -21.33
C TYR A 387 4.30 1.18 -21.26
N CYS A 388 3.19 0.89 -20.58
CA CYS A 388 2.65 -0.45 -20.47
C CYS A 388 1.44 -0.57 -21.41
N GLY A 389 1.50 -1.48 -22.38
CA GLY A 389 0.42 -1.71 -23.35
C GLY A 389 0.33 -3.17 -23.81
N TYR A 390 -0.69 -3.52 -24.58
CA TYR A 390 -0.86 -4.90 -25.08
C TYR A 390 0.13 -5.24 -26.20
N GLY A 391 0.98 -6.24 -25.99
CA GLY A 391 1.92 -6.78 -26.99
C GLY A 391 1.49 -8.18 -27.47
N THR A 392 1.81 -8.54 -28.70
CA THR A 392 1.55 -9.89 -29.24
C THR A 392 2.61 -10.90 -28.77
N PRO A 393 2.29 -12.21 -28.71
CA PRO A 393 3.24 -13.26 -28.31
C PRO A 393 4.48 -13.25 -29.21
N GLY A 394 5.66 -13.00 -28.63
CA GLY A 394 6.94 -12.96 -29.36
C GLY A 394 7.60 -11.58 -29.48
N SER A 395 7.02 -10.52 -28.91
CA SER A 395 7.63 -9.19 -28.87
C SER A 395 8.67 -9.06 -27.74
N SER A 396 9.77 -9.81 -27.83
CA SER A 396 10.96 -9.61 -27.00
C SER A 396 11.82 -8.50 -27.61
N CYS A 397 11.83 -7.30 -27.01
CA CYS A 397 12.77 -6.25 -27.38
C CYS A 397 14.15 -6.57 -26.79
N VAL A 398 15.10 -6.87 -27.68
CA VAL A 398 16.54 -6.99 -27.37
C VAL A 398 17.20 -5.63 -27.65
N HIS A 399 18.20 -5.29 -26.84
CA HIS A 399 19.02 -4.08 -27.01
C HIS A 399 19.43 -3.87 -28.48
N GLY A 400 19.11 -2.70 -29.05
CA GLY A 400 19.73 -2.22 -30.28
C GLY A 400 18.90 -2.21 -31.57
N LEU A 401 17.57 -2.34 -31.54
CA LEU A 401 16.76 -2.21 -32.76
C LEU A 401 16.15 -0.81 -32.93
N ASN A 402 16.40 -0.21 -34.10
CA ASN A 402 15.59 0.89 -34.63
C ASN A 402 14.11 0.48 -34.59
N ALA A 403 13.25 1.40 -34.14
CA ALA A 403 11.80 1.24 -33.95
C ALA A 403 11.01 0.82 -35.21
N SER A 404 11.68 0.63 -36.34
CA SER A 404 11.12 0.20 -37.61
C SER A 404 10.83 -1.31 -37.69
N SER A 405 11.22 -2.12 -36.70
CA SER A 405 11.16 -3.59 -36.78
C SER A 405 10.20 -4.28 -35.80
N VAL A 406 9.58 -3.53 -34.88
CA VAL A 406 8.46 -4.06 -34.10
C VAL A 406 7.19 -3.78 -34.89
N ALA A 407 6.58 -4.84 -35.43
CA ALA A 407 5.25 -4.77 -36.04
C ALA A 407 4.17 -4.57 -34.94
N LEU A 408 4.24 -3.44 -34.25
CA LEU A 408 3.09 -2.86 -33.56
C LEU A 408 2.17 -2.30 -34.63
N ASN A 409 0.88 -2.48 -34.41
CA ASN A 409 -0.23 -2.13 -35.28
C ASN A 409 -0.13 -0.66 -35.76
N THR A 410 0.59 -0.41 -36.86
CA THR A 410 0.72 0.78 -37.75
C THR A 410 0.60 2.21 -37.18
N GLN A 411 0.61 2.41 -35.86
CA GLN A 411 0.42 3.71 -35.22
C GLN A 411 1.67 4.15 -34.45
N PRO A 412 2.06 5.43 -34.51
CA PRO A 412 3.24 5.93 -33.83
C PRO A 412 3.14 5.77 -32.31
N VAL A 413 4.19 5.23 -31.70
CA VAL A 413 4.36 5.13 -30.25
C VAL A 413 4.35 6.54 -29.61
N PRO A 414 3.53 6.80 -28.56
CA PRO A 414 3.46 8.10 -27.89
C PRO A 414 4.77 8.48 -27.17
N ARG A 415 5.15 9.76 -27.20
CA ARG A 415 6.32 10.32 -26.51
C ARG A 415 5.96 10.80 -25.10
N PRO A 416 6.87 10.74 -24.10
CA PRO A 416 6.69 11.45 -22.83
C PRO A 416 6.59 12.96 -23.07
N TYR A 417 5.65 13.62 -22.39
CA TYR A 417 5.42 15.05 -22.60
C TYR A 417 6.40 15.89 -21.81
N ARG A 418 7.56 16.16 -22.40
CA ARG A 418 8.50 17.16 -21.88
C ARG A 418 8.05 18.54 -22.32
N LEU A 419 7.61 19.33 -21.37
CA LEU A 419 7.44 20.77 -21.53
C LEU A 419 8.64 21.46 -20.88
N SER A 420 8.97 22.66 -21.36
CA SER A 420 10.20 23.37 -20.98
C SER A 420 10.41 23.52 -19.47
N ASN A 421 9.33 23.57 -18.67
CA ASN A 421 9.39 23.80 -17.22
C ASN A 421 8.54 22.82 -16.38
N THR A 422 8.09 21.71 -16.98
CA THR A 422 7.15 20.77 -16.34
C THR A 422 7.39 19.34 -16.82
N HIS A 423 7.56 18.41 -15.88
CA HIS A 423 7.44 16.97 -16.12
C HIS A 423 5.99 16.54 -15.98
N VAL A 424 5.50 15.74 -16.93
CA VAL A 424 4.14 15.21 -16.88
C VAL A 424 4.11 13.73 -17.17
N GLN A 425 3.36 13.01 -16.36
CA GLN A 425 3.10 11.58 -16.49
C GLN A 425 1.60 11.35 -16.52
N LEU A 426 1.13 10.55 -17.47
CA LEU A 426 -0.24 10.01 -17.50
C LEU A 426 -0.15 8.54 -17.11
N VAL A 427 -0.97 8.12 -16.15
CA VAL A 427 -1.07 6.76 -15.64
C VAL A 427 -2.51 6.30 -15.80
N ILE A 428 -2.74 5.14 -16.37
CA ILE A 428 -4.06 4.51 -16.36
C ILE A 428 -4.17 3.72 -15.07
N THR A 429 -5.12 4.09 -14.22
CA THR A 429 -5.30 3.50 -12.89
C THR A 429 -6.30 2.36 -12.90
N SER A 430 -7.27 2.38 -13.81
CA SER A 430 -8.21 1.28 -14.02
C SER A 430 -8.76 1.25 -15.45
N PHE A 431 -9.16 0.07 -15.91
CA PHE A 431 -9.89 -0.12 -17.16
C PHE A 431 -10.82 -1.33 -17.06
N SER A 432 -12.12 -1.12 -17.22
CA SER A 432 -13.14 -2.18 -17.21
C SER A 432 -14.36 -1.75 -18.02
N ASP A 433 -14.98 -2.68 -18.74
CA ASP A 433 -16.24 -2.43 -19.47
C ASP A 433 -16.20 -1.18 -20.37
N HIS A 434 -15.10 -1.01 -21.11
CA HIS A 434 -14.84 0.15 -21.99
C HIS A 434 -14.70 1.49 -21.25
N VAL A 435 -14.66 1.50 -19.93
CA VAL A 435 -14.45 2.68 -19.09
C VAL A 435 -13.04 2.65 -18.53
N PHE A 436 -12.34 3.79 -18.58
CA PHE A 436 -11.01 3.95 -17.99
C PHE A 436 -11.01 5.05 -16.93
N GLU A 437 -10.14 4.87 -15.94
CA GLU A 437 -9.68 5.93 -15.05
C GLU A 437 -8.20 6.19 -15.30
N ALA A 438 -7.84 7.47 -15.28
CA ALA A 438 -6.49 7.91 -15.51
C ALA A 438 -6.10 9.03 -14.54
N MET A 439 -4.83 9.05 -14.18
CA MET A 439 -4.21 10.06 -13.35
C MET A 439 -3.12 10.79 -14.13
N ILE A 440 -3.15 12.12 -14.11
CA ILE A 440 -2.08 12.96 -14.65
C ILE A 440 -1.30 13.55 -13.50
N HIS A 441 -0.03 13.20 -13.40
CA HIS A 441 0.91 13.75 -12.44
C HIS A 441 1.77 14.77 -13.18
N ALA A 442 1.61 16.05 -12.88
CA ALA A 442 2.41 17.12 -13.44
C ALA A 442 3.23 17.80 -12.35
N ARG A 443 4.53 18.00 -12.58
CA ARG A 443 5.44 18.62 -11.61
C ARG A 443 6.30 19.67 -12.29
N ARG A 444 6.40 20.85 -11.70
CA ARG A 444 7.32 21.89 -12.15
C ARG A 444 8.76 21.43 -11.98
N THR A 445 9.59 21.66 -13.00
CA THR A 445 11.05 21.44 -12.96
C THR A 445 11.82 22.70 -12.57
N THR A 446 11.10 23.81 -12.39
CA THR A 446 11.63 25.10 -11.93
C THR A 446 11.15 25.38 -10.51
N LEU A 447 11.71 26.40 -9.86
CA LEU A 447 11.28 26.86 -8.52
C LEU A 447 9.99 27.68 -8.53
N PHE A 448 9.39 27.91 -9.69
CA PHE A 448 8.16 28.70 -9.82
C PHE A 448 6.92 27.79 -9.88
N PRO A 449 5.87 28.08 -9.10
CA PRO A 449 4.61 27.33 -9.10
C PRO A 449 3.82 27.54 -10.38
N PHE A 450 2.81 26.70 -10.59
CA PHE A 450 1.88 26.88 -11.70
C PHE A 450 1.10 28.19 -11.59
N HIS A 451 0.70 28.76 -12.73
CA HIS A 451 -0.13 29.96 -12.80
C HIS A 451 -1.53 29.75 -12.18
N PRO A 452 -2.29 30.83 -11.90
CA PRO A 452 -3.59 30.73 -11.23
C PRO A 452 -4.65 29.95 -12.00
N THR A 453 -4.47 29.83 -13.30
CA THR A 453 -5.26 29.01 -14.19
C THR A 453 -4.30 28.15 -14.98
N ILE A 454 -4.51 26.85 -14.95
CA ILE A 454 -3.72 25.86 -15.67
C ILE A 454 -4.64 25.28 -16.73
N THR A 455 -4.22 25.33 -18.00
CA THR A 455 -4.94 24.68 -19.08
C THR A 455 -4.12 23.51 -19.58
N LEU A 456 -4.61 22.30 -19.32
CA LEU A 456 -4.12 21.08 -19.93
C LEU A 456 -4.79 20.93 -21.29
N GLU A 457 -4.04 20.57 -22.33
CA GLU A 457 -4.59 20.17 -23.62
C GLU A 457 -4.04 18.79 -24.02
N LEU A 458 -4.91 17.82 -24.24
CA LEU A 458 -4.62 16.46 -24.71
C LEU A 458 -5.17 16.28 -26.12
N ASN A 459 -4.45 15.54 -26.98
CA ASN A 459 -5.03 15.02 -28.24
C ASN A 459 -5.31 13.54 -28.12
N VAL A 460 -6.58 13.16 -28.11
CA VAL A 460 -7.07 11.79 -27.99
C VAL A 460 -7.53 11.23 -29.36
N SER A 461 -7.73 9.92 -29.45
CA SER A 461 -8.27 9.29 -30.67
C SER A 461 -9.77 9.48 -30.78
N ASP A 462 -10.35 9.26 -31.97
CA ASP A 462 -11.81 9.35 -32.21
C ASP A 462 -12.63 8.37 -31.36
N GLN A 463 -11.96 7.38 -30.75
CA GLN A 463 -12.57 6.33 -29.96
C GLN A 463 -12.66 6.71 -28.47
N VAL A 464 -11.92 7.72 -28.02
CA VAL A 464 -11.85 8.14 -26.61
C VAL A 464 -12.86 9.25 -26.37
N GLN A 465 -13.71 9.10 -25.36
CA GLN A 465 -14.62 10.13 -24.87
C GLN A 465 -14.40 10.32 -23.37
N LEU A 466 -13.92 11.49 -22.96
CA LEU A 466 -13.79 11.84 -21.55
C LEU A 466 -15.11 12.38 -20.99
N ASP A 467 -15.33 12.10 -19.72
CA ASP A 467 -16.41 12.71 -18.95
C ASP A 467 -16.22 14.24 -18.91
N PRO A 468 -17.23 15.04 -19.33
CA PRO A 468 -17.15 16.50 -19.31
C PRO A 468 -17.15 17.13 -17.90
N SER A 469 -17.10 16.33 -16.84
CA SER A 469 -17.02 16.80 -15.46
C SER A 469 -15.66 17.47 -15.14
N LYS A 470 -15.59 18.20 -14.01
CA LYS A 470 -14.34 18.77 -13.45
C LYS A 470 -13.50 19.65 -14.41
N GLY A 471 -14.16 20.43 -15.28
CA GLY A 471 -13.47 21.39 -16.16
C GLY A 471 -12.87 20.77 -17.43
N VAL A 472 -13.26 19.53 -17.74
CA VAL A 472 -12.93 18.84 -19.00
C VAL A 472 -13.84 19.35 -20.12
N GLN A 473 -13.25 19.78 -21.22
CA GLN A 473 -13.93 20.18 -22.45
C GLN A 473 -13.33 19.39 -23.61
N GLN A 474 -14.08 18.44 -24.16
CA GLN A 474 -13.67 17.70 -25.34
C GLN A 474 -14.36 18.25 -26.58
N LYS A 475 -13.58 18.60 -27.60
CA LYS A 475 -14.06 18.96 -28.94
C LYS A 475 -13.26 18.16 -29.95
N ASP A 476 -13.94 17.26 -30.67
CA ASP A 476 -13.34 16.31 -31.60
C ASP A 476 -12.23 15.49 -30.88
N LYS A 477 -11.01 15.53 -31.41
CA LYS A 477 -9.81 14.87 -30.84
C LYS A 477 -9.14 15.66 -29.73
N THR A 478 -9.55 16.90 -29.49
CA THR A 478 -8.86 17.81 -28.57
C THR A 478 -9.63 17.89 -27.26
N VAL A 479 -8.95 17.57 -26.16
CA VAL A 479 -9.50 17.65 -24.80
C VAL A 479 -8.76 18.73 -24.05
N ARG A 480 -9.49 19.68 -23.47
CA ARG A 480 -8.95 20.70 -22.59
C ARG A 480 -9.42 20.50 -21.17
N VAL A 481 -8.49 20.46 -20.22
CA VAL A 481 -8.82 20.38 -18.80
C VAL A 481 -8.38 21.68 -18.15
N LYS A 482 -9.35 22.46 -17.67
CA LYS A 482 -9.08 23.73 -17.00
C LYS A 482 -9.06 23.52 -15.49
N VAL A 483 -7.94 23.86 -14.86
CA VAL A 483 -7.72 23.70 -13.42
C VAL A 483 -7.46 25.07 -12.81
N ILE A 484 -8.13 25.37 -11.70
CA ILE A 484 -7.97 26.63 -10.97
C ILE A 484 -6.98 26.39 -9.83
N ASN A 485 -5.91 27.19 -9.79
CA ASN A 485 -4.85 27.14 -8.78
C ASN A 485 -4.77 28.50 -8.05
N PRO A 486 -5.76 28.82 -7.19
CA PRO A 486 -6.03 30.19 -6.78
C PRO A 486 -4.92 30.87 -5.95
N SER A 487 -3.92 30.13 -5.46
CA SER A 487 -2.88 30.65 -4.56
C SER A 487 -1.47 30.74 -5.14
N ASN A 488 -1.22 30.34 -6.41
CA ASN A 488 0.13 30.26 -6.97
C ASN A 488 1.13 29.54 -6.05
N GLN A 489 0.71 28.46 -5.37
CA GLN A 489 1.59 27.70 -4.45
C GLN A 489 1.87 26.28 -4.95
N THR A 490 1.09 25.81 -5.92
CA THR A 490 1.14 24.42 -6.38
C THR A 490 2.33 24.19 -7.32
N MET A 491 3.29 23.38 -6.86
CA MET A 491 4.45 22.90 -7.65
C MET A 491 4.21 21.55 -8.33
N ALA A 492 3.19 20.82 -7.87
CA ALA A 492 2.80 19.52 -8.38
C ALA A 492 1.27 19.43 -8.44
N LEU A 493 0.75 18.92 -9.55
CA LEU A 493 -0.66 18.82 -9.84
C LEU A 493 -1.00 17.35 -10.13
N VAL A 494 -2.06 16.85 -9.51
CA VAL A 494 -2.61 15.52 -9.79
C VAL A 494 -4.03 15.71 -10.32
N LEU A 495 -4.30 15.22 -11.52
CA LEU A 495 -5.63 15.30 -12.15
C LEU A 495 -6.17 13.92 -12.38
N HIS A 496 -7.38 13.69 -11.87
CA HIS A 496 -8.15 12.48 -12.15
C HIS A 496 -9.02 12.70 -13.38
N LEU A 497 -8.92 11.79 -14.33
CA LEU A 497 -9.69 11.76 -15.57
C LEU A 497 -10.46 10.45 -15.65
N THR A 498 -11.72 10.54 -16.03
CA THR A 498 -12.58 9.39 -16.34
C THR A 498 -13.04 9.50 -17.78
N GLY A 499 -13.20 8.37 -18.44
CA GLY A 499 -13.70 8.34 -19.80
C GLY A 499 -14.05 6.94 -20.27
N SER A 500 -14.55 6.87 -21.49
CA SER A 500 -14.85 5.63 -22.19
C SER A 500 -14.07 5.53 -23.50
N VAL A 501 -13.80 4.31 -23.94
CA VAL A 501 -13.25 4.01 -25.27
C VAL A 501 -14.18 3.06 -26.01
N SER A 502 -14.56 3.40 -27.24
CA SER A 502 -15.45 2.56 -28.06
C SER A 502 -14.78 1.29 -28.61
N SER A 503 -13.50 1.06 -28.31
CA SER A 503 -12.74 -0.14 -28.65
C SER A 503 -12.05 -0.73 -27.42
N ASP A 504 -11.64 -1.99 -27.50
CA ASP A 504 -10.85 -2.67 -26.46
C ASP A 504 -9.41 -2.15 -26.33
N VAL A 505 -9.05 -1.12 -27.10
CA VAL A 505 -7.68 -0.58 -27.18
C VAL A 505 -7.68 0.88 -26.72
N PHE A 506 -7.20 1.11 -25.50
CA PHE A 506 -6.88 2.46 -25.05
C PHE A 506 -5.56 2.92 -25.67
N VAL A 507 -5.62 3.96 -26.51
CA VAL A 507 -4.44 4.61 -27.08
C VAL A 507 -4.17 5.89 -26.30
N ALA A 508 -3.02 5.95 -25.63
CA ALA A 508 -2.61 7.13 -24.89
C ALA A 508 -2.54 8.37 -25.83
N PRO A 509 -2.80 9.58 -25.31
CA PRO A 509 -2.90 10.78 -26.14
C PRO A 509 -1.61 11.02 -26.97
N ALA A 510 -1.73 11.56 -28.17
CA ALA A 510 -0.56 11.78 -29.04
C ALA A 510 0.28 13.00 -28.62
N SER A 511 -0.31 13.94 -27.87
CA SER A 511 0.33 15.16 -27.38
C SER A 511 -0.32 15.68 -26.11
N LEU A 512 0.47 16.30 -25.24
CA LEU A 512 0.04 17.02 -24.06
C LEU A 512 0.69 18.40 -24.01
N ARG A 513 -0.11 19.43 -23.74
CA ARG A 513 0.37 20.80 -23.55
C ARG A 513 -0.14 21.35 -22.23
N PHE A 514 0.69 22.17 -21.57
CA PHE A 514 0.29 23.01 -20.45
C PHE A 514 0.45 24.46 -20.89
N ASN A 515 -0.62 25.24 -20.77
CA ASN A 515 -0.62 26.69 -20.92
C ASN A 515 -1.01 27.36 -19.62
#